data_AF-A0A956U9V0-F1
#
_entry.id   AF-A0A956U9V0-F1
#
_cell.length_a   1.000
_cell.length_b   1.000
_cell.length_c   1.000
_cell.angle_alpha   90.00
_cell.angle_beta   90.00
_cell.angle_gamma   90.00
#
_symmetry.space_group_name_H-M   'P 1'
#
loop_
_entity.id
_entity.type
_entity.pdbx_description
1 polymer ?
#
loop_
_entity_poly.entity_id
_entity_poly.type
_entity_poly.pdbx_seq_one_letter_code
_entity_poly.pdbx_strand_id
1 'polypeptide(L)'
;ITKFDVFEFLEMEIKQVVLALDTVLDNYAEMDNDQRCDSVRRIFDAVERCLTTDRTLFEEAKKRDLSVAYVSSLHSSHVRLRELMGEMVMEHLDDNSFFKHLAEMKEILSGETLKNTRRFHKVIADRASEEDMKKIESTLAKRIVLRD
;
A
#
# COMPACT_ATOMS: atom_id res chain seq x y z
N ILE A 1 -17.63 16.57 13.93
CA ILE A 1 -16.74 15.39 13.96
C ILE A 1 -16.66 14.91 12.53
N THR A 2 -15.55 15.16 11.85
CA THR A 2 -15.30 14.68 10.49
C THR A 2 -15.33 13.15 10.54
N LYS A 3 -16.22 12.53 9.76
CA LYS A 3 -16.31 11.07 9.67
C LYS A 3 -15.00 10.58 9.08
N PHE A 4 -14.23 9.81 9.83
CA PHE A 4 -13.01 9.17 9.32
C PHE A 4 -13.42 8.14 8.27
N ASP A 5 -13.15 8.43 7.00
CA ASP A 5 -13.34 7.48 5.92
C ASP A 5 -12.06 6.64 5.77
N VAL A 6 -12.16 5.38 6.20
CA VAL A 6 -11.03 4.46 6.16
C VAL A 6 -10.55 4.19 4.73
N PHE A 7 -11.42 4.27 3.73
CA PHE A 7 -11.06 4.05 2.34
C PHE A 7 -10.30 5.23 1.76
N GLU A 8 -10.71 6.47 2.10
CA GLU A 8 -9.95 7.66 1.74
C GLU A 8 -8.56 7.67 2.40
N PHE A 9 -8.49 7.25 3.67
CA PHE A 9 -7.22 7.10 4.38
C PHE A 9 -6.27 6.13 3.67
N LEU A 10 -6.75 4.95 3.26
CA LEU A 10 -5.93 3.96 2.57
C LEU A 10 -5.42 4.46 1.21
N GLU A 11 -6.26 5.17 0.45
CA GLU A 11 -5.81 5.81 -0.78
C GLU A 11 -4.76 6.90 -0.53
N MET A 12 -4.92 7.67 0.55
CA MET A 12 -3.96 8.68 0.95
C MET A 12 -2.61 8.05 1.30
N GLU A 13 -2.59 6.96 2.07
CA GLU A 13 -1.36 6.24 2.41
C GLU A 13 -0.59 5.81 1.15
N ILE A 14 -1.27 5.17 0.18
CA ILE A 14 -0.64 4.77 -1.09
C ILE A 14 -0.06 5.99 -1.82
N LYS A 15 -0.80 7.10 -1.87
CA LYS A 15 -0.32 8.34 -2.52
C LYS A 15 0.89 8.94 -1.80
N GLN A 16 0.94 8.87 -0.47
CA GLN A 16 2.08 9.35 0.31
C GLN A 16 3.33 8.50 0.05
N VAL A 17 3.18 7.18 -0.09
CA VAL A 17 4.29 6.31 -0.50
C VAL A 17 4.78 6.65 -1.89
N VAL A 18 3.86 6.89 -2.84
CA VAL A 18 4.23 7.32 -4.20
C VAL A 18 4.99 8.65 -4.17
N LEU A 19 4.55 9.62 -3.37
CA LEU A 19 5.24 10.90 -3.22
C LEU A 19 6.64 10.74 -2.58
N ALA A 20 6.78 9.84 -1.61
CA ALA A 20 8.07 9.51 -1.02
C ALA A 20 9.02 8.86 -2.04
N LEU A 21 8.50 7.94 -2.86
CA LEU A 21 9.22 7.34 -3.97
C LEU A 21 9.66 8.38 -5.00
N ASP A 22 8.77 9.32 -5.38
CA ASP A 22 9.12 10.45 -6.26
C ASP A 22 10.28 11.25 -5.70
N THR A 23 10.20 11.62 -4.42
CA THR A 23 11.24 12.41 -3.75
C THR A 23 12.57 11.67 -3.75
N VAL A 24 12.58 10.36 -3.49
CA VAL A 24 13.80 9.55 -3.49
C VAL A 24 14.36 9.37 -4.90
N LEU A 25 13.51 9.11 -5.90
CA LEU A 25 13.94 8.93 -7.28
C LEU A 25 14.53 10.22 -7.87
N ASP A 26 13.90 11.37 -7.60
CA ASP A 26 14.36 12.66 -8.11
C ASP A 26 15.71 13.09 -7.53
N ASN A 27 16.01 12.68 -6.29
CA ASN A 27 17.24 13.07 -5.58
C ASN A 27 18.24 11.92 -5.43
N TYR A 28 17.98 10.75 -6.00
CA TYR A 28 18.72 9.51 -5.70
C TYR A 28 20.24 9.66 -5.88
N ALA A 29 20.65 10.31 -6.97
CA ALA A 29 22.06 10.52 -7.32
C ALA A 29 22.78 11.49 -6.38
N GLU A 30 22.05 12.39 -5.72
CA GLU A 30 22.59 13.44 -4.84
C GLU A 30 22.65 13.00 -3.37
N MET A 31 21.86 11.99 -3.01
CA MET A 31 21.83 11.43 -1.66
C MET A 31 23.09 10.63 -1.35
N ASP A 32 23.58 10.76 -0.12
CA ASP A 32 24.58 9.83 0.41
C ASP A 32 23.97 8.46 0.74
N ASN A 33 24.83 7.47 1.02
CA ASN A 33 24.37 6.10 1.26
C ASN A 33 23.52 5.95 2.53
N ASP A 34 23.75 6.76 3.57
CA ASP A 34 22.96 6.70 4.80
C ASP A 34 21.55 7.27 4.54
N GLN A 35 21.46 8.38 3.82
CA GLN A 35 20.21 8.98 3.37
C GLN A 35 19.41 8.04 2.48
N ARG A 36 20.08 7.34 1.54
CA ARG A 36 19.43 6.33 0.68
C ARG A 36 18.90 5.18 1.51
N CYS A 37 19.72 4.60 2.39
CA CYS A 37 19.31 3.53 3.31
C CYS A 37 18.06 3.91 4.10
N ASP A 38 18.09 5.07 4.76
CA ASP A 38 16.98 5.52 5.61
C ASP A 38 15.70 5.79 4.80
N SER A 39 15.84 6.37 3.62
CA SER A 39 14.68 6.68 2.78
C SER A 39 14.04 5.42 2.20
N VAL A 40 14.85 4.48 1.72
CA VAL A 40 14.40 3.16 1.26
C VAL A 40 13.71 2.42 2.39
N ARG A 41 14.30 2.38 3.58
CA ARG A 41 13.69 1.72 4.74
C ARG A 41 12.32 2.29 5.06
N ARG A 42 12.18 3.62 5.08
CA ARG A 42 10.89 4.30 5.33
C ARG A 42 9.85 3.97 4.26
N ILE A 43 10.27 3.90 2.99
CA ILE A 43 9.41 3.49 1.87
C ILE A 43 8.95 2.04 2.07
N PHE A 44 9.87 1.12 2.37
CA PHE A 44 9.57 -0.29 2.56
C PHE A 44 8.59 -0.50 3.71
N ASP A 45 8.83 0.17 4.85
CA ASP A 45 7.93 0.14 5.99
C ASP A 45 6.53 0.67 5.61
N ALA A 46 6.46 1.72 4.80
CA ALA A 46 5.20 2.31 4.37
C ALA A 46 4.44 1.44 3.35
N VAL A 47 5.14 0.81 2.42
CA VAL A 47 4.57 -0.18 1.50
C VAL A 47 4.00 -1.35 2.28
N GLU A 48 4.77 -1.97 3.18
CA GLU A 48 4.30 -3.14 3.94
C GLU A 48 3.10 -2.78 4.84
N ARG A 49 3.05 -1.56 5.38
CA ARG A 49 1.86 -1.04 6.08
C ARG A 49 0.64 -0.98 5.17
N CYS A 50 0.76 -0.45 3.95
CA CYS A 50 -0.34 -0.44 2.98
C CYS A 50 -0.82 -1.87 2.68
N LEU A 51 0.11 -2.77 2.34
CA LEU A 51 -0.19 -4.17 2.00
C LEU A 51 -0.88 -4.91 3.15
N THR A 52 -0.42 -4.71 4.38
CA THR A 52 -1.01 -5.34 5.57
C THR A 52 -2.42 -4.82 5.85
N THR A 53 -2.68 -3.56 5.55
CA THR A 53 -3.99 -2.95 5.80
C THR A 53 -5.02 -3.37 4.76
N ASP A 54 -4.64 -3.39 3.48
CA ASP A 54 -5.47 -3.97 2.41
C ASP A 54 -5.77 -5.46 2.68
N ARG A 55 -4.79 -6.23 3.17
CA ARG A 55 -5.01 -7.62 3.58
C ARG A 55 -6.05 -7.73 4.70
N THR A 56 -6.00 -6.83 5.69
CA THR A 56 -7.00 -6.81 6.77
C THR A 56 -8.39 -6.50 6.23
N LEU A 57 -8.50 -5.54 5.32
CA LEU A 57 -9.76 -5.23 4.65
C LEU A 57 -10.29 -6.44 3.87
N PHE A 58 -9.42 -7.16 3.16
CA PHE A 58 -9.78 -8.39 2.45
C PHE A 58 -10.32 -9.47 3.40
N GLU A 59 -9.63 -9.71 4.52
CA GLU A 59 -10.05 -10.69 5.51
C GLU A 59 -11.41 -10.32 6.12
N GLU A 60 -11.65 -9.04 6.41
CA GLU A 60 -12.94 -8.58 6.92
C GLU A 60 -14.06 -8.66 5.88
N ALA A 61 -13.78 -8.33 4.62
CA ALA A 61 -14.74 -8.48 3.51
C ALA A 61 -15.11 -9.96 3.31
N LYS A 62 -14.13 -10.86 3.36
CA LYS A 62 -14.33 -12.31 3.23
C LYS A 62 -15.22 -12.89 4.33
N LYS A 63 -15.01 -12.48 5.59
CA LYS A 63 -15.84 -12.94 6.75
C LYS A 63 -17.32 -12.59 6.60
N ARG A 64 -17.65 -11.61 5.75
CA ARG A 64 -19.00 -11.08 5.52
C ARG A 64 -19.54 -11.44 4.14
N ASP A 65 -18.90 -12.39 3.46
CA ASP A 65 -19.27 -12.86 2.13
C ASP A 65 -19.35 -11.75 1.06
N LEU A 66 -18.54 -10.69 1.22
CA LEU A 66 -18.46 -9.58 0.27
C LEU A 66 -17.55 -9.92 -0.91
N SER A 67 -17.59 -11.16 -1.43
CA SER A 67 -16.67 -11.68 -2.45
C SER A 67 -16.50 -10.75 -3.65
N VAL A 68 -15.24 -10.46 -4.02
CA VAL A 68 -14.90 -9.51 -5.09
C VAL A 68 -13.95 -10.15 -6.11
N ALA A 69 -14.34 -10.13 -7.39
CA ALA A 69 -13.55 -10.65 -8.51
C ALA A 69 -12.16 -9.97 -8.67
N TYR A 70 -11.98 -8.78 -8.10
CA TYR A 70 -10.74 -7.99 -8.20
C TYR A 70 -9.70 -8.32 -7.11
N VAL A 71 -10.04 -9.19 -6.17
CA VAL A 71 -9.11 -9.66 -5.12
C VAL A 71 -7.86 -10.27 -5.73
N SER A 72 -8.02 -11.06 -6.80
CA SER A 72 -6.87 -11.70 -7.47
C SER A 72 -5.91 -10.65 -8.04
N SER A 73 -6.41 -9.59 -8.67
CA SER A 73 -5.55 -8.52 -9.23
C SER A 73 -4.86 -7.71 -8.14
N LEU A 74 -5.57 -7.33 -7.07
CA LEU A 74 -4.96 -6.63 -5.94
C LEU A 74 -3.89 -7.51 -5.25
N HIS A 75 -4.18 -8.80 -5.09
CA HIS A 75 -3.24 -9.77 -4.55
C HIS A 75 -1.99 -9.91 -5.43
N SER A 76 -2.14 -9.97 -6.76
CA SER A 76 -1.01 -10.00 -7.67
C SER A 76 -0.10 -8.77 -7.53
N SER A 77 -0.67 -7.56 -7.43
CA SER A 77 0.13 -6.35 -7.20
C SER A 77 0.85 -6.40 -5.85
N HIS A 78 0.20 -6.90 -4.79
CA HIS A 78 0.83 -7.09 -3.47
C HIS A 78 1.99 -8.09 -3.50
N VAL A 79 1.82 -9.20 -4.21
CA VAL A 79 2.88 -10.22 -4.37
C VAL A 79 4.06 -9.60 -5.10
N ARG A 80 3.82 -8.93 -6.23
CA ARG A 80 4.90 -8.28 -7.00
C ARG A 80 5.65 -7.22 -6.18
N LEU A 81 4.95 -6.42 -5.37
CA LEU A 81 5.58 -5.44 -4.49
C LEU A 81 6.51 -6.10 -3.46
N ARG A 82 6.09 -7.24 -2.87
CA ARG A 82 6.94 -7.98 -1.93
C ARG A 82 8.13 -8.66 -2.61
N GLU A 83 7.94 -9.17 -3.83
CA GLU A 83 9.03 -9.72 -4.64
C GLU A 83 10.09 -8.66 -4.92
N LEU A 84 9.67 -7.47 -5.39
CA LEU A 84 10.57 -6.32 -5.61
C LEU A 84 11.32 -5.93 -4.33
N MET A 85 10.62 -5.83 -3.19
CA MET A 85 11.27 -5.56 -1.91
C MET A 85 12.31 -6.63 -1.55
N GLY A 86 12.03 -7.91 -1.84
CA GLY A 86 12.96 -9.01 -1.61
C GLY A 86 14.17 -8.99 -2.55
N GLU A 87 13.95 -8.68 -3.84
CA GLU A 87 15.01 -8.49 -4.84
C GLU A 87 15.96 -7.37 -4.42
N MET A 88 15.42 -6.23 -4.01
CA MET A 88 16.19 -5.05 -3.59
C MET A 88 17.01 -5.27 -2.30
N VAL A 89 16.59 -6.16 -1.39
CA VAL A 89 17.39 -6.49 -0.19
C VAL A 89 18.71 -7.17 -0.56
N MET A 90 18.79 -7.78 -1.74
CA MET A 90 19.96 -8.49 -2.23
C MET A 90 20.87 -7.62 -3.11
N GLU A 91 20.50 -6.36 -3.37
CA GLU A 91 21.21 -5.45 -4.28
C GLU A 91 21.95 -4.34 -3.52
N HIS A 92 23.03 -3.82 -4.11
CA HIS A 92 23.66 -2.61 -3.58
C HIS A 92 22.85 -1.37 -4.00
N LEU A 93 22.73 -0.40 -3.10
CA LEU A 93 22.03 0.86 -3.37
C LEU A 93 22.65 1.65 -4.54
N ASP A 94 23.94 1.46 -4.83
CA ASP A 94 24.61 2.12 -5.94
C ASP A 94 24.35 1.44 -7.30
N ASP A 95 23.68 0.28 -7.31
CA ASP A 95 23.39 -0.44 -8.54
C ASP A 95 22.22 0.21 -9.29
N ASN A 96 22.39 0.40 -10.60
CA ASN A 96 21.32 0.91 -11.47
C ASN A 96 20.06 0.05 -11.43
N SER A 97 20.14 -1.24 -11.08
CA SER A 97 18.97 -2.10 -10.90
C SER A 97 18.15 -1.70 -9.67
N PHE A 98 18.79 -1.27 -8.59
CA PHE A 98 18.10 -0.79 -7.39
C PHE A 98 17.19 0.39 -7.69
N PHE A 99 17.72 1.38 -8.43
CA PHE A 99 16.95 2.53 -8.90
C PHE A 99 15.76 2.11 -9.78
N LYS A 100 15.96 1.14 -10.66
CA LYS A 100 14.88 0.61 -11.52
C LYS A 100 13.80 -0.08 -10.69
N HIS A 101 14.15 -0.83 -9.65
CA HIS A 101 13.19 -1.47 -8.76
C HIS A 101 12.36 -0.45 -7.96
N LEU A 102 12.98 0.65 -7.50
CA LEU A 102 12.24 1.78 -6.90
C LEU A 102 11.24 2.40 -7.90
N ALA A 103 11.65 2.61 -9.16
CA ALA A 103 10.78 3.14 -10.19
C ALA A 103 9.62 2.18 -10.52
N GLU A 104 9.89 0.87 -10.62
CA GLU A 104 8.86 -0.16 -10.84
C GLU A 104 7.86 -0.22 -9.67
N MET A 105 8.34 -0.14 -8.43
CA MET A 105 7.50 -0.07 -7.24
C MET A 105 6.54 1.12 -7.30
N LYS A 106 7.02 2.29 -7.72
CA LYS A 106 6.19 3.48 -7.94
C LYS A 106 5.12 3.25 -8.99
N GLU A 107 5.47 2.64 -10.12
CA GLU A 107 4.50 2.34 -11.20
C GLU A 107 3.41 1.39 -10.73
N ILE A 108 3.76 0.33 -10.00
CA ILE A 108 2.79 -0.63 -9.45
C ILE A 108 1.84 0.02 -8.43
N LEU A 109 2.38 0.87 -7.56
CA LEU A 109 1.58 1.57 -6.53
C LEU A 109 0.63 2.60 -7.15
N SER A 110 1.18 3.50 -7.98
CA SER A 110 0.41 4.60 -8.60
C SER A 110 -0.56 4.12 -9.69
N GLY A 111 -0.26 2.99 -10.33
CA GLY A 111 -1.07 2.37 -11.36
C GLY A 111 -2.04 1.32 -10.82
N GLU A 112 -1.60 0.07 -10.81
CA GLU A 112 -2.48 -1.09 -10.57
C GLU A 112 -3.03 -1.13 -9.16
N THR A 113 -2.18 -0.91 -8.15
CA THR A 113 -2.58 -1.00 -6.73
C THR A 113 -3.66 0.02 -6.43
N LEU A 114 -3.42 1.31 -6.67
CA LEU A 114 -4.40 2.36 -6.37
C LEU A 114 -5.73 2.16 -7.12
N LYS A 115 -5.67 1.74 -8.39
CA LYS A 115 -6.87 1.44 -9.19
C LYS A 115 -7.65 0.24 -8.63
N ASN A 116 -6.97 -0.81 -8.22
CA ASN A 116 -7.58 -2.02 -7.68
C ASN A 116 -8.15 -1.77 -6.27
N THR A 117 -7.43 -1.05 -5.42
CA THR A 117 -7.87 -0.60 -4.09
C THR A 117 -9.16 0.21 -4.19
N ARG A 118 -9.22 1.22 -5.08
CA ARG A 118 -10.45 1.99 -5.36
C ARG A 118 -11.65 1.13 -5.75
N ARG A 119 -11.43 0.19 -6.67
CA ARG A 119 -12.48 -0.72 -7.13
C ARG A 119 -12.96 -1.61 -6.00
N PHE A 120 -12.03 -2.11 -5.19
CA PHE A 120 -12.35 -2.94 -4.05
C PHE A 120 -13.15 -2.18 -2.99
N HIS A 121 -12.72 -0.96 -2.65
CA HIS A 121 -13.43 -0.06 -1.72
C HIS A 121 -14.86 0.22 -2.19
N LYS A 122 -15.02 0.56 -3.47
CA LYS A 122 -16.34 0.80 -4.05
C LYS A 122 -17.25 -0.43 -3.91
N VAL A 123 -16.76 -1.63 -4.21
CA VAL A 123 -17.56 -2.85 -4.09
C VAL A 123 -17.98 -3.11 -2.64
N ILE A 124 -17.09 -2.87 -1.68
CA ILE A 124 -17.44 -3.01 -0.26
C ILE A 124 -18.50 -1.98 0.12
N ALA A 125 -18.34 -0.71 -0.27
CA ALA A 125 -19.31 0.34 0.00
C ALA A 125 -20.69 0.07 -0.64
N ASP A 126 -20.72 -0.52 -1.84
CA ASP A 126 -21.96 -0.83 -2.57
C ASP A 126 -22.70 -2.06 -2.01
N ARG A 127 -22.01 -2.99 -1.34
CA ARG A 127 -22.56 -4.29 -0.93
C ARG A 127 -22.67 -4.50 0.57
N ALA A 128 -21.82 -3.86 1.35
CA ALA A 128 -21.83 -4.02 2.79
C ALA A 128 -23.07 -3.36 3.39
N SER A 129 -23.70 -4.05 4.35
CA SER A 129 -24.70 -3.41 5.21
C SER A 129 -24.06 -2.31 6.06
N GLU A 130 -24.86 -1.39 6.60
CA GLU A 130 -24.34 -0.35 7.51
C GLU A 130 -23.65 -0.97 8.75
N GLU A 131 -24.16 -2.12 9.23
CA GLU A 131 -23.56 -2.85 10.35
C GLU A 131 -22.18 -3.44 9.96
N ASP A 132 -22.09 -4.02 8.77
CA ASP A 132 -20.85 -4.58 8.25
C ASP A 132 -19.79 -3.51 8.03
N MET A 133 -20.18 -2.38 7.44
CA MET A 133 -19.31 -1.21 7.26
C MET A 133 -18.75 -0.73 8.60
N LYS A 134 -19.60 -0.56 9.62
CA LYS A 134 -19.14 -0.14 10.96
C LYS A 134 -18.13 -1.11 11.55
N LYS A 135 -18.32 -2.43 11.36
CA LYS A 135 -17.36 -3.42 11.86
C LYS A 135 -16.04 -3.39 11.07
N ILE A 136 -16.10 -3.24 9.74
CA ILE A 136 -14.91 -3.10 8.88
C ILE A 136 -14.10 -1.87 9.29
N GLU A 137 -14.76 -0.71 9.35
CA GLU A 137 -14.16 0.57 9.78
C GLU A 137 -13.57 0.46 11.19
N SER A 138 -14.29 -0.15 12.15
CA SER A 138 -13.80 -0.33 13.52
C SER A 138 -12.55 -1.22 13.58
N THR A 139 -12.53 -2.33 12.86
CA THR A 139 -11.36 -3.24 12.82
C THR A 139 -10.15 -2.54 12.22
N LEU A 140 -10.34 -1.81 11.12
CA LEU A 140 -9.26 -1.10 10.45
C LEU A 140 -8.76 0.08 11.28
N ALA A 141 -9.66 0.88 11.86
CA ALA A 141 -9.30 2.00 12.73
C ALA A 141 -8.48 1.54 13.94
N LYS A 142 -8.86 0.44 14.59
CA LYS A 142 -8.05 -0.15 15.68
C LYS A 142 -6.66 -0.52 15.20
N ARG A 143 -6.54 -1.07 14.00
CA ARG A 143 -5.24 -1.49 13.46
C ARG A 143 -4.38 -0.31 13.03
N ILE A 144 -4.98 0.79 12.60
CA ILE A 144 -4.29 2.05 12.29
C ILE A 144 -3.81 2.71 13.59
N VAL A 145 -4.70 2.88 14.58
CA VAL A 145 -4.38 3.55 15.86
C VAL A 145 -3.35 2.77 16.69
N LEU A 146 -3.36 1.43 16.67
CA LEU A 146 -2.36 0.63 17.39
C LEU A 146 -0.94 0.68 16.78
N ARG A 147 -0.75 1.43 15.69
CA ARG A 147 0.54 1.57 15.00
C ARG A 147 1.21 2.92 15.22
N ASP A 148 0.46 3.92 15.72
CA ASP A 148 0.94 5.25 16.13
C ASP A 148 1.20 5.28 17.65
#